data_AF-U2JH47-F1
#
_entry.id   AF-U2JH47-F1
#
_cell.length_a   1.000
_cell.length_b   1.000
_cell.length_c   1.000
_cell.angle_alpha   90.00
_cell.angle_beta   90.00
_cell.angle_gamma   90.00
#
_symmetry.space_group_name_H-M   'P 1'
#
loop_
_entity.id
_entity.type
_entity.pdbx_description
1 polymer ?
#
loop_
_entity_poly.entity_id
_entity_poly.type
_entity_poly.pdbx_seq_one_letter_code
_entity_poly.pdbx_strand_id
1 'polypeptide(L)' 'MDKQSLKAYQKSLGDRFYALSFKGQGTGFLGASILYVDGETGIEYLFVGMGGGSLTPLLNPDGSPKINERWRNGEL' A
#
# COMPACT_ATOMS: atom_id res chain seq x y z
N MET A 1 -10.23 17.76 16.28
CA MET A 1 -10.99 16.52 16.07
C MET A 1 -11.21 15.87 17.42
N ASP A 2 -12.44 15.52 17.78
CA ASP A 2 -12.73 14.82 19.03
C ASP A 2 -12.34 13.33 18.95
N LYS A 3 -12.36 12.64 20.10
CA LYS A 3 -11.92 11.24 20.22
C LYS A 3 -12.74 10.27 19.38
N GLN A 4 -14.03 10.54 19.18
CA GLN A 4 -14.90 9.68 18.38
C GLN A 4 -14.61 9.87 16.89
N SER A 5 -14.48 11.13 16.45
CA SER A 5 -14.09 11.45 15.07
C SER A 5 -12.71 10.89 14.70
N LEU A 6 -11.73 10.92 15.62
CA LEU A 6 -10.42 10.30 15.38
C LEU A 6 -10.52 8.80 15.16
N LYS A 7 -11.30 8.08 15.98
CA LYS A 7 -11.49 6.64 15.84
C LYS A 7 -12.19 6.28 14.53
N ALA A 8 -13.22 7.04 14.16
CA ALA A 8 -13.91 6.85 12.89
C ALA A 8 -12.96 7.04 11.70
N TYR A 9 -12.12 8.08 11.75
CA TYR A 9 -11.12 8.32 10.72
C TYR A 9 -10.05 7.22 10.65
N GLN A 10 -9.55 6.74 11.79
CA GLN A 10 -8.63 5.60 11.80
C GLN A 10 -9.24 4.34 11.20
N LYS A 11 -10.52 4.08 11.48
CA LYS A 11 -11.25 2.96 10.87
C LYS A 11 -11.36 3.14 9.36
N SER A 12 -11.74 4.33 8.87
CA SER A 12 -11.86 4.57 7.42
C SER A 12 -10.52 4.43 6.70
N LEU A 13 -9.40 4.80 7.35
CA LEU A 13 -8.07 4.54 6.79
C LEU A 13 -7.77 3.04 6.67
N GLY A 14 -8.15 2.24 7.67
CA GLY A 14 -8.01 0.78 7.61
C GLY A 14 -8.86 0.13 6.52
N ASP A 15 -10.06 0.67 6.27
CA ASP A 15 -10.96 0.18 5.23
C ASP A 15 -10.50 0.62 3.81
N ARG A 16 -9.69 1.69 3.69
CA ARG A 16 -9.26 2.26 2.42
C ARG A 16 -8.11 1.50 1.75
N PHE A 17 -7.16 0.96 2.51
CA PHE A 17 -5.95 0.38 1.95
C PHE A 17 -5.97 -1.14 1.96
N TYR A 18 -5.77 -1.74 0.78
CA TYR A 18 -5.53 -3.17 0.65
C TYR A 18 -4.04 -3.47 0.87
N ALA A 19 -3.71 -4.38 1.78
CA ALA A 19 -2.33 -4.75 2.09
C ALA A 19 -2.05 -6.19 1.63
N LEU A 20 -1.10 -6.34 0.71
CA LEU A 20 -0.65 -7.64 0.19
C LEU A 20 0.79 -7.89 0.63
N SER A 21 0.98 -8.81 1.57
CA SER A 21 2.31 -9.24 2.01
C SER A 21 2.89 -10.25 1.04
N PHE A 22 4.14 -10.05 0.61
CA PHE A 22 4.86 -10.98 -0.25
C PHE A 22 6.34 -11.07 0.13
N LYS A 23 7.02 -12.11 -0.38
CA LYS A 23 8.47 -12.26 -0.28
C LYS A 23 9.09 -11.84 -1.61
N GLY A 24 9.86 -10.77 -1.63
CA GLY A 24 10.61 -10.35 -2.81
C GLY A 24 11.69 -11.37 -3.17
N GLN A 25 11.97 -11.54 -4.46
CA GLN A 25 13.18 -12.25 -4.87
C GLN A 25 14.41 -11.42 -4.45
N GLY A 26 15.40 -12.06 -3.83
CA GLY A 26 16.64 -11.40 -3.39
C GLY A 26 16.55 -10.64 -2.06
N THR A 27 15.38 -10.52 -1.42
CA THR A 27 15.22 -9.80 -0.15
C THR A 27 15.58 -10.62 1.10
N GLY A 28 16.15 -11.82 0.92
CA GLY A 28 16.53 -12.72 1.99
C GLY A 28 15.37 -13.09 2.94
N PHE A 29 15.70 -13.72 4.07
CA PHE A 29 14.74 -14.12 5.11
C PHE A 29 14.08 -12.93 5.85
N LEU A 30 14.56 -11.70 5.62
CA LEU A 30 14.32 -10.55 6.52
C LEU A 30 13.59 -9.36 5.89
N GLY A 31 13.42 -9.31 4.56
CA GLY A 31 12.68 -8.23 3.91
C GLY A 31 11.19 -8.53 3.81
N ALA A 32 10.39 -8.05 4.77
CA ALA A 32 8.94 -7.99 4.58
C ALA A 32 8.66 -6.94 3.50
N SER A 33 8.07 -7.38 2.38
CA SER A 33 7.59 -6.49 1.33
C SER A 33 6.07 -6.49 1.38
N ILE A 34 5.48 -5.33 1.65
CA ILE A 34 4.02 -5.15 1.63
C ILE A 34 3.70 -4.23 0.46
N LEU A 35 2.83 -4.68 -0.44
CA LEU A 35 2.20 -3.82 -1.42
C LEU A 35 0.91 -3.27 -0.81
N TYR A 36 0.84 -1.95 -0.66
CA TYR A 36 -0.41 -1.26 -0.36
C TYR A 36 -1.05 -0.80 -1.66
N VAL A 37 -2.36 -0.99 -1.79
CA VAL A 37 -3.18 -0.39 -2.85
C VAL A 37 -4.18 0.56 -2.19
N ASP A 38 -4.18 1.82 -2.60
CA ASP A 38 -5.19 2.79 -2.18
C ASP A 38 -6.51 2.48 -2.89
N GLY A 39 -7.55 2.11 -2.15
CA GLY A 39 -8.87 1.79 -2.70
C GLY A 39 -9.61 2.96 -3.34
N GLU A 40 -9.22 4.21 -3.09
CA GLU A 40 -9.83 5.37 -3.75
C GLU A 40 -9.23 5.64 -5.14
N THR A 41 -7.93 5.41 -5.30
CA THR A 41 -7.17 5.83 -6.50
C THR A 41 -6.60 4.67 -7.30
N GLY A 42 -6.49 3.49 -6.69
CA GLY A 42 -5.80 2.32 -7.20
C GLY A 42 -4.29 2.41 -7.17
N ILE A 43 -3.69 3.49 -6.63
CA ILE A 43 -2.24 3.68 -6.61
C ILE A 43 -1.57 2.61 -5.74
N GLU A 44 -0.48 2.05 -6.26
CA GLU A 44 0.35 1.08 -5.57
C GLU A 44 1.51 1.73 -4.81
N TYR A 45 1.72 1.29 -3.57
CA TYR A 45 2.84 1.68 -2.72
C TYR A 45 3.58 0.45 -2.22
N LEU A 46 4.89 0.42 -2.40
CA LEU A 46 5.73 -0.63 -1.86
C LEU A 46 6.33 -0.19 -0.53
N PHE A 47 6.04 -0.95 0.51
CA PHE A 47 6.76 -0.90 1.76
C PHE A 47 7.85 -1.98 1.78
N VAL A 48 9.10 -1.57 2.00
CA VAL A 48 10.22 -2.48 2.22
C VAL A 48 10.80 -2.22 3.61
N GLY A 49 10.84 -3.25 4.47
CA GLY A 49 11.22 -3.07 5.87
C GLY A 49 12.28 -4.04 6.40
N MET A 50 13.41 -3.47 6.85
CA MET A 50 14.20 -3.91 8.01
C MET A 50 14.65 -2.67 8.80
N GLY A 51 14.36 -2.59 10.11
CA GLY A 51 14.96 -1.59 11.01
C GLY A 51 14.70 -0.11 10.69
N GLY A 52 13.57 0.25 10.09
CA GLY A 52 13.23 1.66 9.78
C GLY A 52 12.20 1.80 8.67
N GLY A 53 12.21 0.88 7.71
CA GLY A 53 11.23 0.81 6.62
C GLY A 53 11.23 2.01 5.68
N SER A 54 10.83 1.80 4.43
CA SER A 54 10.51 2.90 3.52
C SER A 54 9.25 2.55 2.75
N LEU A 55 8.40 3.56 2.56
CA LEU A 55 7.20 3.49 1.73
C LEU A 55 7.45 4.35 0.49
N THR A 56 7.36 3.73 -0.69
CA THR A 56 7.50 4.43 -1.98
C THR A 56 6.31 4.14 -2.89
N PRO A 57 5.76 5.13 -3.60
CA PRO A 57 4.83 4.83 -4.69
C PRO A 57 5.57 4.06 -5.78
N LEU A 58 4.88 3.12 -6.42
CA LEU A 58 5.36 2.52 -7.66
C LEU A 58 5.02 3.47 -8.82
N LEU A 59 5.95 3.60 -9.75
CA LEU A 59 5.82 4.50 -10.89
C LEU A 59 5.89 3.71 -12.20
N ASN A 60 5.16 4.19 -13.21
CA ASN A 60 5.34 3.79 -14.59
C ASN A 60 6.63 4.42 -15.17
N PRO A 61 7.10 3.96 -16.35
CA PRO A 61 8.30 4.51 -16.99
C PRO A 61 8.23 6.01 -17.30
N ASP A 62 7.03 6.56 -17.46
CA ASP A 62 6.78 7.99 -17.69
C ASP A 62 6.74 8.82 -16.39
N GLY A 63 6.96 8.18 -15.24
CA GLY A 63 6.92 8.82 -13.92
C GLY A 63 5.53 8.98 -13.31
N SER A 64 4.46 8.55 -14.01
CA SER A 64 3.11 8.55 -13.43
C SER A 64 2.95 7.44 -12.37
N PRO A 65 2.07 7.62 -11.36
CA PRO A 65 1.78 6.56 -10.40
C PRO A 65 1.26 5.29 -11.08
N LYS A 66 1.78 4.15 -10.66
CA LYS A 66 1.28 2.84 -11.09
C LYS A 66 -0.06 2.58 -10.42
N ILE A 67 -1.06 2.28 -11.25
CA ILE A 67 -2.39 1.86 -10.81
C ILE A 67 -2.47 0.34 -10.86
N ASN A 68 -3.04 -0.26 -9.82
CA ASN A 68 -3.25 -1.69 -9.73
C ASN A 68 -4.33 -2.18 -10.71
N GLU A 69 -4.02 -3.20 -11.50
CA GLU A 69 -4.95 -3.74 -12.51
C GLU A 69 -6.17 -4.43 -11.90
N ARG A 70 -6.02 -5.11 -10.75
CA ARG A 70 -7.16 -5.75 -10.07
C ARG A 70 -8.13 -4.71 -9.53
N TRP A 71 -7.62 -3.59 -9.01
CA TRP A 71 -8.45 -2.45 -8.63
C TRP A 71 -9.20 -1.88 -9.84
N ARG A 72 -8.51 -1.67 -10.98
CA ARG A 72 -9.16 -1.19 -12.23
C ARG A 72 -10.29 -2.11 -12.68
N ASN A 73 -10.16 -3.42 -12.45
CA ASN A 73 -11.14 -4.43 -12.83
C ASN A 73 -12.24 -4.65 -11.79
N GLY A 74 -12.18 -3.99 -10.61
CA GLY A 74 -13.13 -4.19 -9.52
C GLY A 74 -12.97 -5.52 -8.77
N GLU A 75 -11.75 -6.05 -8.74
CA GLU A 75 -11.40 -7.35 -8.15
C GLU A 75 -10.69 -7.25 -6.78
N LEU A 76 -10.57 -6.03 -6.25
CA LEU A 76 -10.03 -5.74 -4.91
C LEU A 76 -11.13 -5.23 -3.99
#